data_AF-A0A7S2LHW0-F1
#
_entry.id   AF-A0A7S2LHW0-F1
#
_cell.length_a   1.000
_cell.length_b   1.000
_cell.length_c   1.000
_cell.angle_alpha   90.00
_cell.angle_beta   90.00
_cell.angle_gamma   90.00
#
_symmetry.space_group_name_H-M   'P 1'
#
loop_
_entity.id
_entity.type
_entity.pdbx_description
1 polymer ?
#
loop_
_entity_poly.entity_id
_entity_poly.type
_entity_poly.pdbx_seq_one_letter_code
_entity_poly.pdbx_strand_id
1 'polypeptide(L)'
;GKIGSDEAVRALKEALLAPVAGLGIRGRALGELLNIGSEEALAALRDAMEPLKKVMMDNLNVKLHDFVTMEFLQGAIKALVKIGSEEAVAALKKVLQNPTGQSQIRERAAEALCKIGSEQAAAVLAEVLKDLKADRGTRVRSAEALGKLGSKKAVAALKDSVPALKDLLDKFAKDATHADAMSVAEILGKIGSKAAVPVQELNKPEPGMKMREGMDEARGKIGSKEAVSALKGA
;
A
#
# COMPACT_ATOMS: atom_id res chain seq x y z
N GLY A 1 32.64 0.52 17.51
CA GLY A 1 31.84 0.87 18.70
C GLY A 1 30.86 -0.24 18.99
N LYS A 2 30.31 -0.28 20.21
CA LYS A 2 29.20 -1.21 20.53
C LYS A 2 28.02 -0.91 19.60
N ILE A 3 27.37 -1.93 19.06
CA ILE A 3 26.16 -1.77 18.24
C ILE A 3 25.11 -1.07 19.12
N GLY A 4 24.60 0.07 18.66
CA GLY A 4 23.62 0.89 19.39
C GLY A 4 24.17 1.92 20.37
N SER A 5 25.48 2.24 20.36
CA SER A 5 25.97 3.42 21.11
C SER A 5 25.59 4.73 20.43
N ASP A 6 25.52 5.83 21.21
CA ASP A 6 25.22 7.17 20.69
C ASP A 6 26.18 7.59 19.58
N GLU A 7 27.47 7.22 19.69
CA GLU A 7 28.45 7.47 18.63
C GLU A 7 28.13 6.68 17.35
N ALA A 8 27.65 5.44 17.48
CA ALA A 8 27.25 4.64 16.32
C ALA A 8 26.04 5.25 15.62
N VAL A 9 25.01 5.68 16.38
CA VAL A 9 23.82 6.36 15.83
C VAL A 9 24.23 7.65 15.12
N ARG A 10 25.13 8.44 15.72
CA ARG A 10 25.65 9.67 15.10
C ARG A 10 26.38 9.40 13.79
N ALA A 11 27.28 8.42 13.76
CA ALA A 11 28.01 8.05 12.55
C ALA A 11 27.08 7.57 11.43
N LEU A 12 26.04 6.80 11.78
CA LEU A 12 25.04 6.35 10.81
C LEU A 12 24.22 7.52 10.25
N LYS A 13 23.83 8.49 11.09
CA LYS A 13 23.16 9.72 10.65
C LYS A 13 24.04 10.51 9.67
N GLU A 14 25.32 10.66 9.98
CA GLU A 14 26.27 11.35 9.10
C GLU A 14 26.43 10.63 7.75
N ALA A 15 26.56 9.30 7.76
CA ALA A 15 26.63 8.49 6.54
C ALA A 15 25.34 8.59 5.69
N LEU A 16 24.19 8.71 6.33
CA LEU A 16 22.89 8.86 5.68
C LEU A 16 22.76 10.21 4.96
N LEU A 17 23.25 11.28 5.60
CA LEU A 17 23.13 12.67 5.14
C LEU A 17 24.31 13.16 4.30
N ALA A 18 25.40 12.38 4.23
CA ALA A 18 26.59 12.75 3.49
C ALA A 18 26.26 13.08 2.01
N PRO A 19 26.68 14.25 1.49
CA PRO A 19 26.38 14.69 0.13
C PRO A 19 26.85 13.71 -0.94
N VAL A 20 28.02 13.11 -0.73
CA VAL A 20 28.68 12.17 -1.65
C VAL A 20 28.30 10.70 -1.41
N ALA A 21 27.45 10.40 -0.42
CA ALA A 21 27.07 9.02 -0.14
C ALA A 21 26.17 8.46 -1.25
N GLY A 22 26.61 7.35 -1.84
CA GLY A 22 25.81 6.57 -2.78
C GLY A 22 24.63 5.87 -2.08
N LEU A 23 23.65 5.42 -2.87
CA LEU A 23 22.43 4.78 -2.36
C LEU A 23 22.71 3.56 -1.49
N GLY A 24 23.75 2.76 -1.78
CA GLY A 24 24.11 1.60 -0.98
C GLY A 24 24.66 1.94 0.42
N ILE A 25 25.32 3.09 0.58
CA ILE A 25 25.74 3.57 1.90
C ILE A 25 24.52 4.06 2.68
N ARG A 26 23.68 4.87 2.03
CA ARG A 26 22.44 5.38 2.64
C ARG A 26 21.49 4.25 3.04
N GLY A 27 21.32 3.24 2.18
CA GLY A 27 20.47 2.08 2.42
C GLY A 27 20.93 1.27 3.63
N ARG A 28 22.24 0.99 3.73
CA ARG A 28 22.82 0.31 4.90
C ARG A 28 22.68 1.14 6.17
N ALA A 29 23.05 2.42 6.13
CA ALA A 29 22.93 3.31 7.28
C ALA A 29 21.49 3.37 7.81
N LEU A 30 20.53 3.44 6.89
CA LEU A 30 19.12 3.45 7.21
C LEU A 30 18.65 2.10 7.80
N GLY A 31 19.09 0.98 7.22
CA GLY A 31 18.79 -0.35 7.76
C GLY A 31 19.33 -0.55 9.18
N GLU A 32 20.55 -0.11 9.44
CA GLU A 32 21.17 -0.18 10.77
C GLU A 32 20.44 0.71 11.79
N LEU A 33 20.09 1.95 11.43
CA LEU A 33 19.29 2.83 12.30
C LEU A 33 17.94 2.19 12.67
N LEU A 34 17.29 1.53 11.71
CA LEU A 34 16.03 0.81 11.96
C LEU A 34 16.22 -0.42 12.85
N ASN A 35 17.33 -1.12 12.72
CA ASN A 35 17.67 -2.27 13.56
C ASN A 35 17.99 -1.86 15.00
N ILE A 36 18.68 -0.72 15.18
CA ILE A 36 18.98 -0.16 16.51
C ILE A 36 17.67 0.22 17.21
N GLY A 37 16.79 0.98 16.54
CA GLY A 37 15.45 1.27 17.03
C GLY A 37 15.37 2.08 18.34
N SER A 38 16.48 2.65 18.83
CA SER A 38 16.50 3.55 19.99
C SER A 38 15.81 4.88 19.66
N GLU A 39 15.43 5.64 20.69
CA GLU A 39 14.84 6.98 20.50
C GLU A 39 15.76 7.90 19.71
N GLU A 40 17.07 7.84 19.96
CA GLU A 40 18.10 8.59 19.25
C GLU A 40 18.20 8.16 17.79
N ALA A 41 18.11 6.86 17.50
CA ALA A 41 18.12 6.34 16.15
C ALA A 41 16.86 6.77 15.37
N LEU A 42 15.69 6.76 16.03
CA LEU A 42 14.45 7.27 15.45
C LEU A 42 14.50 8.79 15.27
N ALA A 43 15.08 9.54 16.20
CA ALA A 43 15.30 10.98 16.06
C ALA A 43 16.24 11.29 14.88
N ALA A 44 17.32 10.53 14.71
CA ALA A 44 18.20 10.64 13.56
C ALA A 44 17.47 10.39 12.22
N LEU A 45 16.58 9.40 12.18
CA LEU A 45 15.73 9.13 11.01
C LEU A 45 14.73 10.26 10.75
N ARG A 46 14.11 10.82 11.81
CA ARG A 46 13.21 11.99 11.71
C ARG A 46 13.93 13.21 11.15
N ASP A 47 15.12 13.52 11.66
CA ASP A 47 15.94 14.64 11.18
C ASP A 47 16.37 14.46 9.72
N ALA A 48 16.54 13.20 9.29
CA ALA A 48 16.90 12.88 7.92
C ALA A 48 15.72 12.82 6.95
N MET A 49 14.48 13.01 7.41
CA MET A 49 13.27 12.81 6.61
C MET A 49 13.23 13.64 5.33
N GLU A 50 13.44 14.95 5.42
CA GLU A 50 13.33 15.82 4.24
C GLU A 50 14.46 15.55 3.23
N PRO A 51 15.73 15.39 3.64
CA PRO A 51 16.78 14.90 2.74
C PRO A 51 16.48 13.53 2.13
N LEU A 52 15.99 12.57 2.93
CA LEU A 52 15.68 11.22 2.46
C LEU A 52 14.54 11.22 1.45
N LYS A 53 13.49 11.99 1.72
CA LYS A 53 12.37 12.19 0.80
C LYS A 53 12.87 12.75 -0.52
N LYS A 54 13.75 13.76 -0.53
CA LYS A 54 14.34 14.28 -1.77
C LYS A 54 15.08 13.20 -2.54
N VAL A 55 16.03 12.51 -1.89
CA VAL A 55 16.80 11.42 -2.52
C VAL A 55 15.87 10.31 -3.02
N MET A 56 14.85 9.96 -2.26
CA MET A 56 13.84 8.98 -2.66
C MET A 56 13.13 9.42 -3.94
N MET A 57 12.60 10.65 -3.98
CA MET A 57 11.89 11.19 -5.14
C MET A 57 12.78 11.26 -6.39
N ASP A 58 14.03 11.70 -6.24
CA ASP A 58 14.99 11.79 -7.34
C ASP A 58 15.29 10.40 -7.97
N ASN A 59 15.14 9.32 -7.19
CA ASN A 59 15.43 7.96 -7.61
C ASN A 59 14.18 7.11 -7.92
N LEU A 60 12.97 7.67 -7.77
CA LEU A 60 11.71 6.98 -8.05
C LEU A 60 11.50 6.70 -9.55
N ASN A 61 12.14 7.49 -10.43
CA ASN A 61 11.91 7.46 -11.89
C ASN A 61 13.11 6.94 -12.68
N VAL A 62 14.16 6.46 -12.01
CA VAL A 62 15.36 5.97 -12.67
C VAL A 62 15.05 4.61 -13.30
N LYS A 63 14.98 4.55 -14.63
CA LYS A 63 14.69 3.33 -15.42
C LYS A 63 15.57 2.12 -15.03
N LEU A 64 16.80 2.39 -14.59
CA LEU A 64 17.75 1.40 -14.10
C LEU A 64 17.59 1.25 -12.59
N HIS A 65 16.58 0.49 -12.18
CA HIS A 65 16.46 0.09 -10.79
C HIS A 65 17.31 -1.15 -10.57
N ASP A 66 18.58 -0.91 -10.28
CA ASP A 66 19.46 -1.93 -9.76
C ASP A 66 19.03 -2.38 -8.35
N PHE A 67 19.61 -3.48 -7.91
CA PHE A 67 19.36 -4.03 -6.58
C PHE A 67 19.57 -2.99 -5.46
N VAL A 68 20.58 -2.12 -5.64
CA VAL A 68 20.96 -1.08 -4.67
C VAL A 68 19.86 -0.03 -4.50
N THR A 69 19.25 0.41 -5.59
CA THR A 69 18.15 1.38 -5.58
C THR A 69 16.92 0.79 -4.89
N MET A 70 16.60 -0.48 -5.18
CA MET A 70 15.47 -1.16 -4.57
C MET A 70 15.66 -1.36 -3.07
N GLU A 71 16.87 -1.73 -2.63
CA GLU A 71 17.20 -1.87 -1.21
C GLU A 71 17.05 -0.54 -0.47
N PHE A 72 17.57 0.55 -1.05
CA PHE A 72 17.43 1.89 -0.48
C PHE A 72 15.96 2.32 -0.36
N LEU A 73 15.16 2.18 -1.43
CA LEU A 73 13.75 2.58 -1.42
C LEU A 73 12.93 1.76 -0.41
N GLN A 74 13.19 0.45 -0.31
CA GLN A 74 12.52 -0.40 0.68
C GLN A 74 12.90 -0.01 2.12
N GLY A 75 14.18 0.28 2.36
CA GLY A 75 14.63 0.83 3.62
C GLY A 75 13.89 2.12 3.95
N ALA A 76 13.92 3.10 3.04
CA ALA A 76 13.27 4.39 3.22
C ALA A 76 11.78 4.23 3.57
N ILE A 77 11.03 3.38 2.86
CA ILE A 77 9.63 3.08 3.17
C ILE A 77 9.46 2.49 4.58
N LYS A 78 10.34 1.57 5.01
CA LYS A 78 10.30 1.03 6.39
C LYS A 78 10.54 2.12 7.44
N ALA A 79 11.45 3.06 7.16
CA ALA A 79 11.68 4.20 8.04
C ALA A 79 10.46 5.11 8.13
N LEU A 80 9.79 5.38 7.01
CA LEU A 80 8.54 6.15 6.99
C LEU A 80 7.46 5.51 7.86
N VAL A 81 7.33 4.18 7.85
CA VAL A 81 6.39 3.45 8.72
C VAL A 81 6.74 3.62 10.19
N LYS A 82 8.03 3.52 10.56
CA LYS A 82 8.48 3.67 11.95
C LYS A 82 8.31 5.09 12.48
N ILE A 83 8.46 6.10 11.61
CA ILE A 83 8.28 7.50 11.95
C ILE A 83 6.78 7.83 12.09
N GLY A 84 5.96 7.40 11.13
CA GLY A 84 4.50 7.53 11.19
C GLY A 84 3.96 8.97 11.19
N SER A 85 4.78 9.97 10.89
CA SER A 85 4.37 11.39 10.88
C SER A 85 3.52 11.73 9.66
N GLU A 86 2.89 12.91 9.68
CA GLU A 86 2.10 13.38 8.54
C GLU A 86 2.95 13.55 7.28
N GLU A 87 4.20 14.00 7.43
CA GLU A 87 5.17 14.09 6.34
C GLU A 87 5.51 12.71 5.78
N ALA A 88 5.56 11.68 6.65
CA ALA A 88 5.77 10.31 6.21
C ALA A 88 4.61 9.81 5.35
N VAL A 89 3.37 10.08 5.79
CA VAL A 89 2.15 9.78 5.02
C VAL A 89 2.15 10.51 3.67
N ALA A 90 2.51 11.81 3.66
CA ALA A 90 2.60 12.60 2.44
C ALA A 90 3.68 12.09 1.47
N ALA A 91 4.83 11.63 1.99
CA ALA A 91 5.88 11.03 1.17
C ALA A 91 5.40 9.70 0.56
N LEU A 92 4.75 8.83 1.35
CA LEU A 92 4.21 7.56 0.88
C LEU A 92 3.11 7.74 -0.16
N LYS A 93 2.26 8.77 -0.04
CA LYS A 93 1.28 9.15 -1.07
C LYS A 93 1.95 9.37 -2.42
N LYS A 94 3.04 10.15 -2.46
CA LYS A 94 3.78 10.43 -3.70
C LYS A 94 4.40 9.17 -4.31
N VAL A 95 4.94 8.27 -3.48
CA VAL A 95 5.47 6.98 -3.94
C VAL A 95 4.35 6.14 -4.55
N LEU A 96 3.21 6.05 -3.86
CA LEU A 96 2.05 5.29 -4.30
C LEU A 96 1.48 5.83 -5.62
N GLN A 97 1.45 7.15 -5.81
CA GLN A 97 0.93 7.78 -7.03
C GLN A 97 1.95 7.89 -8.15
N ASN A 98 3.17 7.34 -8.01
CA ASN A 98 4.18 7.46 -9.05
C ASN A 98 3.91 6.51 -10.24
N PRO A 99 3.47 7.02 -11.41
CA PRO A 99 3.06 6.17 -12.53
C PRO A 99 4.23 5.47 -13.20
N THR A 100 5.45 6.03 -13.10
CA THR A 100 6.67 5.49 -13.73
C THR A 100 7.44 4.56 -12.80
N GLY A 101 7.08 4.52 -11.52
CA GLY A 101 7.71 3.65 -10.53
C GLY A 101 7.36 2.17 -10.72
N GLN A 102 8.11 1.29 -10.07
CA GLN A 102 7.79 -0.14 -10.07
C GLN A 102 6.54 -0.45 -9.25
N SER A 103 5.73 -1.40 -9.73
CA SER A 103 4.55 -1.89 -9.02
C SER A 103 4.87 -2.38 -7.60
N GLN A 104 6.03 -3.03 -7.41
CA GLN A 104 6.49 -3.51 -6.10
C GLN A 104 6.72 -2.36 -5.09
N ILE A 105 7.22 -1.21 -5.54
CA ILE A 105 7.45 -0.05 -4.67
C ILE A 105 6.12 0.61 -4.31
N ARG A 106 5.19 0.70 -5.26
CA ARG A 106 3.81 1.18 -4.99
C ARG A 106 3.07 0.28 -4.01
N GLU A 107 3.20 -1.04 -4.16
CA GLU A 107 2.68 -2.03 -3.21
C GLU A 107 3.16 -1.76 -1.80
N ARG A 108 4.48 -1.62 -1.64
CA ARG A 108 5.10 -1.34 -0.35
C ARG A 108 4.64 0.00 0.23
N ALA A 109 4.38 1.00 -0.60
CA ALA A 109 3.83 2.27 -0.14
C ALA A 109 2.39 2.14 0.37
N ALA A 110 1.52 1.41 -0.33
CA ALA A 110 0.15 1.13 0.14
C ALA A 110 0.15 0.31 1.44
N GLU A 111 1.00 -0.72 1.54
CA GLU A 111 1.19 -1.49 2.76
C GLU A 111 1.72 -0.63 3.91
N ALA A 112 2.65 0.28 3.62
CA ALA A 112 3.20 1.20 4.61
C ALA A 112 2.13 2.14 5.17
N LEU A 113 1.29 2.71 4.29
CA LEU A 113 0.14 3.52 4.71
C LEU A 113 -0.84 2.71 5.58
N CYS A 114 -1.11 1.45 5.19
CA CYS A 114 -1.92 0.54 6.01
C CYS A 114 -1.30 0.29 7.40
N LYS A 115 0.02 0.10 7.47
CA LYS A 115 0.75 -0.14 8.74
C LYS A 115 0.80 1.09 9.64
N ILE A 116 0.92 2.28 9.06
CA ILE A 116 0.81 3.54 9.82
C ILE A 116 -0.59 3.64 10.44
N GLY A 117 -1.62 3.29 9.67
CA GLY A 117 -2.99 3.13 10.17
C GLY A 117 -3.64 4.40 10.73
N SER A 118 -3.03 5.56 10.53
CA SER A 118 -3.59 6.85 10.92
C SER A 118 -4.80 7.21 10.07
N GLU A 119 -5.62 8.13 10.57
CA GLU A 119 -6.79 8.62 9.84
C GLU A 119 -6.40 9.29 8.52
N GLN A 120 -5.26 9.99 8.52
CA GLN A 120 -4.69 10.59 7.32
C GLN A 120 -4.24 9.52 6.31
N ALA A 121 -3.62 8.43 6.77
CA ALA A 121 -3.26 7.33 5.89
C ALA A 121 -4.50 6.67 5.25
N ALA A 122 -5.58 6.49 6.01
CA ALA A 122 -6.85 6.01 5.48
C ALA A 122 -7.43 6.97 4.43
N ALA A 123 -7.39 8.29 4.69
CA ALA A 123 -7.86 9.30 3.75
C ALA A 123 -7.06 9.29 2.44
N VAL A 124 -5.72 9.17 2.52
CA VAL A 124 -4.84 9.06 1.36
C VAL A 124 -5.17 7.83 0.52
N LEU A 125 -5.33 6.66 1.14
CA LEU A 125 -5.68 5.45 0.41
C LEU A 125 -7.05 5.58 -0.29
N ALA A 126 -8.02 6.22 0.36
CA ALA A 126 -9.34 6.47 -0.21
C ALA A 126 -9.29 7.44 -1.40
N GLU A 127 -8.48 8.48 -1.30
CA GLU A 127 -8.24 9.42 -2.41
C GLU A 127 -7.63 8.70 -3.61
N VAL A 128 -6.59 7.89 -3.40
CA VAL A 128 -5.92 7.15 -4.48
C VAL A 128 -6.84 6.11 -5.13
N LEU A 129 -7.68 5.42 -4.35
CA LEU A 129 -8.68 4.50 -4.90
C LEU A 129 -9.67 5.21 -5.86
N LYS A 130 -10.05 6.44 -5.53
CA LYS A 130 -11.00 7.26 -6.31
C LYS A 130 -10.33 8.02 -7.46
N ASP A 131 -9.01 8.09 -7.51
CA ASP A 131 -8.27 8.79 -8.55
C ASP A 131 -8.34 8.02 -9.88
N LEU A 132 -9.14 8.53 -10.82
CA LEU A 132 -9.31 7.92 -12.15
C LEU A 132 -8.06 8.02 -13.03
N LYS A 133 -7.09 8.88 -12.67
CA LYS A 133 -5.80 9.00 -13.36
C LYS A 133 -4.79 7.97 -12.86
N ALA A 134 -4.99 7.39 -11.68
CA ALA A 134 -4.13 6.35 -11.14
C ALA A 134 -4.33 5.03 -11.93
N ASP A 135 -3.24 4.29 -12.11
CA ASP A 135 -3.31 2.98 -12.74
C ASP A 135 -4.13 1.98 -11.90
N ARG A 136 -4.70 0.99 -12.57
CA ARG A 136 -5.58 -0.02 -11.95
C ARG A 136 -4.92 -0.70 -10.75
N GLY A 137 -3.64 -1.07 -10.88
CA GLY A 137 -2.89 -1.74 -9.81
C GLY A 137 -2.79 -0.86 -8.56
N THR A 138 -2.41 0.41 -8.73
CA THR A 138 -2.34 1.36 -7.62
C THR A 138 -3.68 1.53 -6.88
N ARG A 139 -4.77 1.62 -7.64
CA ARG A 139 -6.13 1.73 -7.07
C ARG A 139 -6.52 0.46 -6.30
N VAL A 140 -6.24 -0.73 -6.83
CA VAL A 140 -6.49 -2.03 -6.16
C VAL A 140 -5.72 -2.12 -4.85
N ARG A 141 -4.43 -1.81 -4.85
CA ARG A 141 -3.62 -1.86 -3.62
C ARG A 141 -4.11 -0.89 -2.56
N SER A 142 -4.65 0.24 -2.99
CA SER A 142 -5.28 1.19 -2.08
C SER A 142 -6.57 0.63 -1.47
N ALA A 143 -7.40 -0.05 -2.26
CA ALA A 143 -8.58 -0.75 -1.77
C ALA A 143 -8.22 -1.88 -0.78
N GLU A 144 -7.23 -2.71 -1.12
CA GLU A 144 -6.75 -3.79 -0.25
C GLU A 144 -6.21 -3.26 1.07
N ALA A 145 -5.41 -2.20 1.04
CA ALA A 145 -4.87 -1.55 2.23
C ALA A 145 -6.00 -1.01 3.13
N LEU A 146 -7.02 -0.37 2.57
CA LEU A 146 -8.21 0.05 3.32
C LEU A 146 -8.96 -1.13 3.92
N GLY A 147 -9.12 -2.23 3.16
CA GLY A 147 -9.78 -3.44 3.61
C GLY A 147 -9.04 -4.12 4.77
N LYS A 148 -7.70 -4.12 4.72
CA LYS A 148 -6.81 -4.62 5.79
C LYS A 148 -6.83 -3.71 7.02
N LEU A 149 -6.92 -2.40 6.83
CA LEU A 149 -6.92 -1.44 7.94
C LEU A 149 -8.13 -1.63 8.86
N GLY A 150 -9.31 -1.94 8.30
CA GLY A 150 -10.49 -2.38 9.06
C GLY A 150 -11.07 -1.38 10.07
N SER A 151 -10.47 -0.19 10.21
CA SER A 151 -10.95 0.85 11.12
C SER A 151 -12.32 1.39 10.66
N LYS A 152 -13.10 1.96 11.59
CA LYS A 152 -14.43 2.53 11.25
C LYS A 152 -14.34 3.54 10.10
N LYS A 153 -13.28 4.36 10.08
CA LYS A 153 -13.02 5.33 9.01
C LYS A 153 -12.61 4.66 7.70
N ALA A 154 -11.79 3.61 7.74
CA ALA A 154 -11.44 2.84 6.55
C ALA A 154 -12.67 2.16 5.93
N VAL A 155 -13.54 1.58 6.76
CA VAL A 155 -14.81 0.98 6.32
C VAL A 155 -15.74 2.04 5.71
N ALA A 156 -15.87 3.21 6.34
CA ALA A 156 -16.64 4.32 5.78
C ALA A 156 -16.08 4.77 4.43
N ALA A 157 -14.76 4.95 4.34
CA ALA A 157 -14.08 5.32 3.12
C ALA A 157 -14.28 4.28 2.00
N LEU A 158 -14.27 2.98 2.32
CA LEU A 158 -14.58 1.91 1.36
C LEU A 158 -16.03 1.95 0.88
N LYS A 159 -16.99 2.19 1.78
CA LYS A 159 -18.41 2.37 1.42
C LYS A 159 -18.58 3.56 0.47
N ASP A 160 -17.92 4.68 0.76
CA ASP A 160 -17.95 5.87 -0.10
C ASP A 160 -17.20 5.66 -1.43
N SER A 161 -16.35 4.63 -1.52
CA SER A 161 -15.57 4.28 -2.72
C SER A 161 -16.20 3.15 -3.53
N VAL A 162 -17.40 2.68 -3.19
CA VAL A 162 -18.13 1.64 -3.94
C VAL A 162 -18.21 1.95 -5.45
N PRO A 163 -18.52 3.19 -5.90
CA PRO A 163 -18.52 3.50 -7.33
C PRO A 163 -17.16 3.29 -8.00
N ALA A 164 -16.07 3.65 -7.33
CA ALA A 164 -14.71 3.47 -7.83
C ALA A 164 -14.31 1.99 -7.88
N LEU A 165 -14.73 1.19 -6.90
CA LEU A 165 -14.51 -0.26 -6.87
C LEU A 165 -15.26 -0.98 -7.99
N LYS A 166 -16.49 -0.55 -8.30
CA LYS A 166 -17.24 -1.05 -9.45
C LYS A 166 -16.56 -0.72 -10.77
N ASP A 167 -16.17 0.53 -10.96
CA ASP A 167 -15.42 0.96 -12.16
C ASP A 167 -14.15 0.12 -12.35
N LEU A 168 -13.43 -0.22 -11.27
CA LEU A 168 -12.29 -1.13 -11.34
C LEU A 168 -12.70 -2.53 -11.78
N LEU A 169 -13.75 -3.10 -11.19
CA LEU A 169 -14.24 -4.44 -11.53
C LEU A 169 -14.69 -4.51 -13.00
N ASP A 170 -15.41 -3.52 -13.49
CA ASP A 170 -15.86 -3.42 -14.88
C ASP A 170 -14.66 -3.30 -15.85
N LYS A 171 -13.60 -2.60 -15.44
CA LYS A 171 -12.34 -2.51 -16.19
C LYS A 171 -11.57 -3.82 -16.21
N PHE A 172 -11.70 -4.67 -15.19
CA PHE A 172 -11.09 -6.00 -15.16
C PHE A 172 -11.91 -7.04 -15.94
N ALA A 173 -13.24 -6.94 -15.98
CA ALA A 173 -14.08 -7.87 -16.75
C ALA A 173 -13.73 -7.89 -18.25
N LYS A 174 -13.10 -6.83 -18.76
CA LYS A 174 -12.62 -6.73 -20.14
C LYS A 174 -11.29 -7.48 -20.38
N ASP A 175 -10.53 -7.76 -19.32
CA ASP A 175 -9.21 -8.39 -19.35
C ASP A 175 -9.25 -9.66 -18.46
N ALA A 176 -9.50 -10.83 -19.06
CA ALA A 176 -9.99 -12.06 -18.43
C ALA A 176 -9.13 -12.73 -17.32
N THR A 177 -8.11 -12.09 -16.77
CA THR A 177 -7.27 -12.63 -15.70
C THR A 177 -6.69 -11.52 -14.82
N HIS A 178 -7.21 -11.35 -13.61
CA HIS A 178 -6.51 -10.52 -12.62
C HIS A 178 -6.82 -10.99 -11.20
N ALA A 179 -5.79 -11.37 -10.44
CA ALA A 179 -5.87 -11.55 -8.98
C ALA A 179 -6.45 -10.29 -8.32
N ASP A 180 -6.16 -9.12 -8.88
CA ASP A 180 -6.72 -7.83 -8.46
C ASP A 180 -8.25 -7.77 -8.54
N ALA A 181 -8.89 -8.43 -9.52
CA ALA A 181 -10.34 -8.48 -9.63
C ALA A 181 -10.96 -9.28 -8.47
N MET A 182 -10.29 -10.36 -8.05
CA MET A 182 -10.69 -11.15 -6.88
C MET A 182 -10.59 -10.33 -5.60
N SER A 183 -9.49 -9.57 -5.44
CA SER A 183 -9.33 -8.66 -4.30
C SER A 183 -10.45 -7.61 -4.23
N VAL A 184 -10.77 -6.96 -5.36
CA VAL A 184 -11.84 -5.95 -5.44
C VAL A 184 -13.20 -6.57 -5.13
N ALA A 185 -13.50 -7.76 -5.66
CA ALA A 185 -14.74 -8.47 -5.40
C ALA A 185 -14.86 -8.89 -3.92
N GLU A 186 -13.77 -9.37 -3.30
CA GLU A 186 -13.74 -9.72 -1.88
C GLU A 186 -14.02 -8.50 -0.99
N ILE A 187 -13.42 -7.35 -1.31
CA ILE A 187 -13.64 -6.09 -0.59
C ILE A 187 -15.11 -5.66 -0.71
N LEU A 188 -15.69 -5.70 -1.92
CA LEU A 188 -17.10 -5.39 -2.16
C LEU A 188 -18.05 -6.32 -1.39
N GLY A 189 -17.71 -7.60 -1.28
CA GLY A 189 -18.43 -8.58 -0.46
C GLY A 189 -18.38 -8.24 1.03
N LYS A 190 -17.18 -7.95 1.56
CA LYS A 190 -16.97 -7.60 2.99
C LYS A 190 -17.73 -6.33 3.41
N ILE A 191 -17.87 -5.35 2.53
CA ILE A 191 -18.62 -4.11 2.84
C ILE A 191 -20.15 -4.29 2.74
N GLY A 192 -20.65 -5.48 2.40
CA GLY A 192 -22.08 -5.77 2.29
C GLY A 192 -22.77 -5.02 1.14
N SER A 193 -22.00 -4.60 0.13
CA SER A 193 -22.57 -3.90 -1.02
C SER A 193 -23.44 -4.88 -1.82
N LYS A 194 -24.76 -4.66 -1.83
CA LYS A 194 -25.73 -5.35 -2.71
C LYS A 194 -25.37 -5.30 -4.20
N ALA A 195 -24.35 -4.52 -4.56
CA ALA A 195 -23.94 -4.30 -5.93
C ALA A 195 -22.83 -5.23 -6.42
N ALA A 196 -22.54 -6.31 -5.71
CA ALA A 196 -22.11 -7.53 -6.38
C ALA A 196 -23.31 -8.11 -7.17
N VAL A 197 -23.70 -7.45 -8.27
CA VAL A 197 -24.69 -8.03 -9.21
C VAL A 197 -23.92 -8.91 -10.21
N PRO A 198 -24.57 -9.96 -10.73
CA PRO A 198 -24.15 -11.32 -10.50
C PRO A 198 -22.79 -11.67 -11.14
N VAL A 199 -21.96 -12.41 -10.40
CA VAL A 199 -20.76 -13.14 -10.86
C VAL A 199 -21.02 -14.02 -12.12
N GLN A 200 -22.28 -14.14 -12.56
CA GLN A 200 -22.73 -14.86 -13.74
C GLN A 200 -22.20 -14.29 -15.07
N GLU A 201 -21.88 -13.00 -15.18
CA GLU A 201 -21.30 -12.45 -16.43
C GLU A 201 -19.79 -12.74 -16.58
N LEU A 202 -19.09 -13.11 -15.50
CA LEU A 202 -17.69 -13.56 -15.55
C LEU A 202 -17.55 -15.06 -15.92
N ASN A 203 -18.68 -15.74 -16.18
CA ASN A 203 -18.76 -17.20 -16.30
C ASN A 203 -18.96 -17.70 -17.74
N LYS A 204 -18.28 -17.13 -18.73
CA LYS A 204 -18.10 -17.82 -20.03
C LYS A 204 -16.78 -18.62 -19.97
N PRO A 205 -16.84 -19.95 -19.79
CA PRO A 205 -15.65 -20.74 -19.57
C PRO A 205 -14.86 -20.91 -20.88
N GLU A 206 -13.57 -20.58 -20.87
CA GLU A 206 -12.62 -21.29 -21.71
C GLU A 206 -12.21 -22.60 -21.00
N PRO A 207 -12.04 -23.72 -21.73
CA PRO A 207 -11.81 -25.01 -21.11
C PRO A 207 -10.41 -25.08 -20.48
N GLY A 208 -10.32 -25.26 -19.14
CA GLY A 208 -9.08 -25.72 -18.49
C GLY A 208 -8.77 -25.24 -17.06
N MET A 209 -9.51 -24.32 -16.46
CA MET A 209 -9.06 -23.70 -15.20
C MET A 209 -9.60 -24.31 -13.90
N LYS A 210 -8.66 -24.61 -12.99
CA LYS A 210 -8.83 -24.90 -11.55
C LYS A 210 -9.36 -23.70 -10.72
N MET A 211 -9.75 -22.59 -11.36
CA MET A 211 -10.15 -21.32 -10.74
C MET A 211 -11.58 -21.30 -10.15
N ARG A 212 -12.35 -22.39 -10.32
CA ARG A 212 -13.77 -22.46 -9.92
C ARG A 212 -13.96 -22.57 -8.40
N GLU A 213 -13.08 -23.29 -7.72
CA GLU A 213 -13.21 -23.57 -6.28
C GLU A 213 -13.00 -22.32 -5.40
N GLY A 214 -12.05 -21.45 -5.76
CA GLY A 214 -11.80 -20.21 -5.02
C GLY A 214 -12.90 -19.15 -5.19
N MET A 215 -13.53 -19.09 -6.37
CA MET A 215 -14.68 -18.22 -6.63
C MET A 215 -15.94 -18.75 -5.94
N ASP A 216 -16.15 -20.07 -5.91
CA ASP A 216 -17.28 -20.68 -5.20
C ASP A 216 -17.12 -20.58 -3.67
N GLU A 217 -15.89 -20.58 -3.13
CA GLU A 217 -15.62 -20.30 -1.72
C GLU A 217 -15.89 -18.82 -1.36
N ALA A 218 -15.47 -17.89 -2.24
CA ALA A 218 -15.82 -16.47 -2.10
C ALA A 218 -17.36 -16.29 -2.15
N ARG A 219 -18.05 -16.98 -3.08
CA ARG A 219 -19.52 -17.00 -3.17
C ARG A 219 -20.19 -17.59 -1.92
N GLY A 220 -19.58 -18.61 -1.29
CA GLY A 220 -20.06 -19.19 -0.03
C GLY A 220 -19.93 -18.25 1.17
N LYS A 221 -18.87 -17.42 1.20
CA LYS A 221 -18.67 -16.38 2.24
C LYS A 221 -19.50 -15.10 1.98
N ILE A 222 -19.87 -14.83 0.73
CA ILE A 222 -20.78 -13.74 0.31
C ILE A 222 -22.26 -14.01 0.72
N GLY A 223 -22.53 -15.11 1.44
CA GLY A 223 -23.87 -15.50 1.87
C GLY A 223 -24.00 -15.87 3.35
N SER A 224 -23.33 -15.19 4.30
CA SER A 224 -23.62 -15.41 5.73
C SER A 224 -24.89 -14.67 6.17
N LYS A 225 -25.71 -15.36 6.96
CA LYS A 225 -27.08 -15.00 7.36
C LYS A 225 -27.23 -13.62 8.02
N GLU A 226 -26.15 -12.99 8.49
CA GLU A 226 -26.18 -11.67 9.12
C GLU A 226 -26.54 -10.53 8.13
N ALA A 227 -26.18 -10.66 6.84
CA ALA A 227 -26.58 -9.68 5.83
C ALA A 227 -28.09 -9.71 5.52
N VAL A 228 -28.74 -10.85 5.78
CA VAL A 228 -30.18 -11.06 5.57
C VAL A 228 -31.01 -10.52 6.74
N SER A 229 -30.52 -10.62 7.98
CA SER A 229 -31.21 -10.07 9.15
C SER A 229 -31.19 -8.54 9.19
N ALA A 230 -30.12 -7.90 8.70
CA ALA A 230 -30.05 -6.44 8.57
C ALA A 230 -31.04 -5.85 7.53
N LEU A 231 -31.68 -6.69 6.70
CA LEU A 231 -32.63 -6.29 5.67
C LEU A 231 -34.11 -6.58 5.99
N LYS A 232 -34.41 -7.22 7.12
CA LYS A 232 -35.79 -7.47 7.58
C LYS A 232 -36.29 -6.49 8.64
N GLY A 233 -35.55 -5.43 8.92
CA GLY A 233 -35.85 -4.48 10.01
C GLY A 233 -35.76 -3.00 9.66
N ALA A 234 -36.03 -2.62 8.41
CA ALA A 234 -36.26 -1.22 8.01
C ALA A 234 -37.54 -1.14 7.18
#